data_AF-A0AAW8QIQ5-F1
#
_entry.id   AF-A0AAW8QIQ5-F1
#
_cell.length_a   1.000
_cell.length_b   1.000
_cell.length_c   1.000
_cell.angle_alpha   90.00
_cell.angle_beta   90.00
_cell.angle_gamma   90.00
#
_symmetry.space_group_name_H-M   'P 1'
#
loop_
_entity.id
_entity.type
_entity.pdbx_description
1 polymer ?
#
loop_
_entity_poly.entity_id
_entity_poly.type
_entity_poly.pdbx_seq_one_letter_code
_entity_poly.pdbx_strand_id
1 'polypeptide(L)' 'MIGDQITVNIEFNRPISEGFTGNTKTNVRNNIPVGEYRWSNTATINIDPKTGKAFTAYPNLKLGQSKPNPLKRR' A
#
# COMPACT_ATOMS: atom_id res chain seq x y z
N MET A 1 -11.77 6.83 -23.99
CA MET A 1 -10.32 6.84 -23.66
C MET A 1 -10.20 6.73 -22.16
N ILE A 2 -9.84 5.55 -21.65
CA ILE A 2 -9.44 5.41 -20.25
C ILE A 2 -8.09 6.11 -20.18
N GLY A 3 -8.03 7.28 -19.55
CA GLY A 3 -6.77 8.01 -19.42
C GLY A 3 -5.82 7.16 -18.60
N ASP A 4 -4.67 6.81 -19.17
CA ASP A 4 -3.64 6.04 -18.48
C ASP A 4 -3.27 6.75 -17.16
N GLN A 5 -3.55 6.09 -16.04
CA GLN A 5 -3.23 6.59 -14.71
C GLN A 5 -1.73 6.45 -14.48
N ILE A 6 -1.04 7.58 -14.29
CA ILE A 6 0.38 7.55 -13.93
C ILE A 6 0.48 7.25 -12.43
N THR A 7 1.14 6.16 -12.10
CA THR A 7 1.35 5.71 -10.71
C THR A 7 2.84 5.64 -10.43
N VAL A 8 3.30 6.32 -9.38
CA VAL A 8 4.70 6.34 -8.94
C VAL A 8 4.80 5.72 -7.55
N ASN A 9 5.81 4.87 -7.35
CA ASN A 9 6.14 4.35 -6.03
C ASN A 9 7.39 5.07 -5.50
N ILE A 10 7.29 5.61 -4.29
CA ILE A 10 8.41 6.21 -3.57
C ILE A 10 8.74 5.31 -2.39
N GLU A 11 10.01 4.88 -2.32
CA GLU A 11 10.52 4.08 -1.23
C GLU A 11 11.21 4.96 -0.18
N PHE A 12 10.90 4.71 1.09
CA PHE A 12 11.51 5.36 2.23
C PHE A 12 12.50 4.42 2.93
N ASN A 13 13.53 4.98 3.55
CA ASN A 13 14.50 4.23 4.35
C ASN A 13 13.95 3.74 5.72
N ARG A 14 12.68 4.00 6.00
CA ARG A 14 11.98 3.62 7.23
C ARG A 14 10.53 3.21 6.92
N PRO A 15 9.91 2.36 7.75
CA PRO A 15 8.48 2.07 7.64
C PRO A 15 7.65 3.35 7.74
N ILE A 16 6.67 3.49 6.86
CA ILE A 16 5.70 4.60 6.84
C ILE A 16 4.27 4.13 7.10
N SER A 17 4.03 2.82 7.11
CA SER A 17 2.77 2.22 7.50
C SER A 17 3.00 0.83 8.09
N GLU A 18 2.15 0.50 9.05
CA GLU A 18 2.16 -0.73 9.79
C GLU A 18 0.71 -1.10 10.10
N GLY A 19 0.35 -2.38 9.94
CA GLY A 19 -0.99 -2.82 10.31
C GLY A 19 -1.29 -4.28 9.97
N PHE A 20 -2.35 -4.79 10.58
CA PHE A 20 -2.90 -6.11 10.26
C PHE A 20 -3.82 -6.00 9.03
N THR A 21 -3.54 -6.78 7.99
CA THR A 21 -4.40 -6.82 6.80
C THR A 21 -5.56 -7.77 7.03
N GLY A 22 -6.74 -7.22 7.33
CA GLY A 22 -7.96 -8.01 7.48
C GLY A 22 -8.40 -8.70 6.18
N ASN A 23 -9.12 -9.82 6.28
CA ASN A 23 -9.69 -10.53 5.14
C ASN A 23 -10.98 -9.84 4.64
N THR A 24 -10.83 -8.64 4.07
CA THR A 24 -11.94 -7.88 3.48
C THR A 24 -12.05 -8.15 1.98
N LYS A 25 -13.27 -8.08 1.41
CA LYS A 25 -13.48 -8.20 -0.04
C LYS A 25 -12.61 -7.22 -0.84
N THR A 26 -12.38 -6.03 -0.30
CA THR A 26 -11.53 -5.00 -0.91
C THR A 26 -10.07 -5.44 -0.98
N ASN A 27 -9.51 -5.99 0.11
CA ASN A 27 -8.12 -6.45 0.12
C ASN A 27 -7.90 -7.62 -0.85
N VAL A 28 -8.84 -8.56 -0.88
CA VAL A 28 -8.82 -9.68 -1.84
C VAL A 28 -8.89 -9.16 -3.28
N ARG A 29 -9.84 -8.26 -3.59
CA ARG A 29 -9.97 -7.66 -4.93
C ARG A 29 -8.70 -6.93 -5.37
N ASN A 30 -8.04 -6.25 -4.45
CA ASN A 30 -6.83 -5.47 -4.73
C ASN A 30 -5.54 -6.31 -4.68
N ASN A 31 -5.65 -7.64 -4.50
CA ASN A 31 -4.52 -8.56 -4.33
C ASN A 31 -3.55 -8.09 -3.23
N ILE A 32 -4.09 -7.57 -2.13
CA ILE A 32 -3.33 -7.25 -0.93
C ILE A 32 -3.28 -8.53 -0.08
N PRO A 33 -2.09 -9.01 0.34
CA PRO A 33 -1.98 -10.16 1.22
C PRO A 33 -2.83 -9.99 2.49
N VAL A 34 -3.63 -11.00 2.85
CA VAL A 34 -4.59 -10.95 3.97
C VAL A 34 -4.20 -11.91 5.09
N GLY A 35 -4.65 -11.62 6.32
CA GLY A 35 -4.47 -12.48 7.48
C GLY A 35 -3.10 -12.34 8.16
N GLU A 36 -2.33 -11.29 7.84
CA GLU A 36 -0.99 -11.09 8.37
C GLU A 36 -0.72 -9.64 8.76
N TYR A 37 0.27 -9.45 9.61
CA TYR A 37 0.75 -8.14 10.01
C TYR A 37 1.85 -7.69 9.06
N ARG A 38 1.76 -6.47 8.51
CA ARG A 38 2.67 -6.01 7.46
C ARG A 38 3.17 -4.61 7.74
N TRP A 39 4.43 -4.38 7.40
CA TRP A 39 5.05 -3.05 7.39
C TRP A 39 5.36 -2.67 5.95
N SER A 40 5.04 -1.43 5.56
CA SER A 40 5.41 -0.88 4.26
C SER A 40 6.26 0.37 4.43
N ASN A 41 7.34 0.42 3.68
CA ASN A 41 8.18 1.60 3.48
C ASN A 41 7.91 2.26 2.13
N THR A 42 6.87 1.85 1.40
CA THR A 42 6.57 2.37 0.06
C THR A 42 5.27 3.16 0.07
N ALA A 43 5.30 4.37 -0.49
CA ALA A 43 4.09 5.15 -0.80
C ALA A 43 3.80 5.06 -2.30
N THR A 44 2.54 4.83 -2.64
CA THR A 44 2.04 4.95 -4.00
C THR A 44 1.39 6.32 -4.18
N ILE A 45 1.80 7.04 -5.21
CA ILE A 45 1.31 8.36 -5.57
C ILE A 45 0.67 8.27 -6.96
N ASN A 46 -0.55 8.77 -7.06
CA ASN A 46 -1.23 8.87 -8.35
C ASN A 46 -1.10 10.30 -8.87
N ILE A 47 -0.68 10.39 -10.13
CA ILE A 47 -0.45 11.63 -10.85
C ILE A 47 -1.51 11.76 -11.94
N ASP A 48 -2.14 12.94 -12.02
CA ASP A 48 -3.04 13.26 -13.11
C ASP A 48 -2.22 13.44 -14.40
N PRO A 49 -2.43 12.60 -15.42
CA PRO A 49 -1.64 12.66 -16.65
C PRO A 49 -1.82 13.98 -17.43
N LYS A 50 -2.92 14.71 -17.21
CA LYS A 50 -3.19 15.97 -17.91
C LYS A 50 -2.44 17.14 -17.28
N THR A 51 -2.34 17.17 -15.96
CA THR A 51 -1.78 18.31 -15.22
C THR A 51 -0.39 18.04 -14.65
N GLY A 52 0.04 16.76 -14.61
CA GLY A 52 1.29 16.34 -13.97
C GLY A 52 1.27 16.46 -12.44
N LYS A 53 0.13 16.79 -11.84
CA LYS A 53 0.01 17.01 -10.39
C LYS A 53 -0.37 15.72 -9.67
N ALA A 54 0.22 15.51 -8.50
CA ALA A 54 -0.21 14.46 -7.59
C ALA A 54 -1.60 14.80 -7.01
N PHE A 55 -2.51 13.82 -7.00
CA PHE A 55 -3.87 14.01 -6.47
C PHE A 55 -4.21 13.04 -5.33
N THR A 56 -3.50 11.92 -5.21
CA THR A 56 -3.59 11.02 -4.04
C THR A 56 -2.23 10.40 -3.72
N ALA A 57 -1.98 10.15 -2.44
CA ALA A 57 -0.81 9.44 -1.96
C ALA A 57 -1.21 8.54 -0.78
N TYR A 58 -0.78 7.29 -0.77
CA TYR A 58 -1.06 6.35 0.33
C TYR A 58 0.05 5.32 0.50
N PRO A 59 0.30 4.83 1.73
CA PRO A 59 1.20 3.72 1.95
C PRO A 59 0.71 2.44 1.27
N ASN A 60 1.62 1.73 0.59
CA ASN A 60 1.28 0.54 -0.19
C ASN A 60 1.58 -0.74 0.58
N LEU A 61 0.57 -1.30 1.25
CA LEU A 61 0.69 -2.56 2.01
C LEU A 61 0.89 -3.80 1.13
N LYS A 62 0.54 -3.74 -0.15
CA LYS A 62 0.81 -4.83 -1.12
C LYS A 62 2.31 -5.02 -1.30
N LEU A 63 3.05 -3.91 -1.39
CA LEU A 63 4.52 -3.90 -1.49
C LEU A 63 5.23 -4.01 -0.13
N GLY A 64 4.47 -4.09 0.97
CA GLY A 64 5.04 -4.25 2.30
C GLY A 64 5.70 -5.62 2.53
N GLN A 65 6.32 -5.79 3.69
CA GLN A 65 6.85 -7.06 4.16
C GLN A 65 6.02 -7.61 5.31
N SER A 66 5.83 -8.93 5.32
CA SER A 66 5.20 -9.63 6.45
C SER A 66 6.09 -9.52 7.68
N LYS A 67 5.47 -9.29 8.84
CA LYS A 67 6.12 -9.15 10.14
C LYS A 67 5.37 -9.99 11.18
N PRO A 68 6.07 -10.44 12.25
CA PRO A 68 5.40 -11.05 13.39
C PRO A 68 4.32 -10.10 13.92
N ASN A 69 3.11 -10.63 14.12
CA ASN A 69 2.02 -9.84 14.67
C ASN A 69 2.33 -9.53 16.15
N PRO A 70 2.57 -8.25 16.53
CA PRO A 70 2.95 -7.89 17.89
C PRO A 70 1.82 -8.15 18.91
N LEU A 71 0.57 -8.28 18.44
CA LEU A 71 -0.59 -8.55 19.27
C LEU A 71 -0.87 -10.05 19.44
N LYS A 72 -0.23 -10.91 18.64
CA LYS A 72 -0.37 -12.36 18.77
C LYS A 72 0.58 -12.82 19.88
N ARG A 73 0.06 -12.89 21.12
CA ARG A 73 0.79 -13.51 22.23
C ARG A 73 1.13 -14.97 21.84
N ARG A 74 2.40 -15.33 22.04
CA ARG A 74 2.89 -16.70 21.85
C ARG A 74 2.19 -17.66 22.80
#